data_AF-A0A813HCD8-F1
#
_entry.id   AF-A0A813HCD8-F1
#
_cell.length_a   1.000
_cell.length_b   1.000
_cell.length_c   1.000
_cell.angle_alpha   90.00
_cell.angle_beta   90.00
_cell.angle_gamma   90.00
#
_symmetry.space_group_name_H-M   'P 1'
#
loop_
_entity.id
_entity.type
_entity.pdbx_description
1 polymer ?
#
loop_
_entity_poly.entity_id
_entity_poly.type
_entity_poly.pdbx_seq_one_letter_code
_entity_poly.pdbx_strand_id
1 'polypeptide(L)'
;NGATLTLSSSQVLEPMGASLPTSVASAPSAPLPGSSAPSSSAGHGLPAGLPPGVKLEDFEVEGVLFVEKAVLACPLPGKAWIELGRWNPISLLFLVPAWSYHVSGPADHWWFVARSANHMYYYASQFCSDNGKNHISGHAFLGMWAAVSTGLQYPEASWWYAREWAPCSEARSKADLDRLIHVNPSLQYPYSWVDNNCQHFAVHLYEGDRSCIS
;
A
#
# COMPACT_ATOMS: atom_id res chain seq x y z
N ASN A 1 -28.07 57.13 -6.00
CA ASN A 1 -26.61 57.26 -5.84
C ASN A 1 -25.95 56.09 -6.51
N GLY A 2 -25.62 56.27 -7.80
CA GLY A 2 -25.00 55.26 -8.63
C GLY A 2 -23.52 55.10 -8.30
N ALA A 3 -23.04 53.88 -8.42
CA ALA A 3 -21.61 53.60 -8.52
C ALA A 3 -21.38 52.78 -9.79
N THR A 4 -20.51 53.34 -10.62
CA THR A 4 -20.17 52.96 -11.98
C THR A 4 -19.08 51.88 -11.99
N LEU A 5 -19.15 51.05 -13.02
CA LEU A 5 -18.22 50.02 -13.51
C LEU A 5 -16.72 50.35 -13.39
N THR A 6 -15.90 49.31 -13.23
CA THR A 6 -14.63 49.17 -13.96
C THR A 6 -14.35 47.71 -14.33
N LEU A 7 -14.10 47.53 -15.63
CA LEU A 7 -13.65 46.33 -16.33
C LEU A 7 -12.11 46.33 -16.43
N SER A 8 -11.55 45.21 -16.93
CA SER A 8 -10.19 45.02 -17.47
C SER A 8 -9.23 44.33 -16.48
N SER A 9 -8.40 43.35 -16.85
CA SER A 9 -7.84 43.02 -18.16
C SER A 9 -7.54 41.53 -18.32
N SER A 10 -7.70 41.05 -19.55
CA SER A 10 -7.15 39.81 -20.08
C SER A 10 -5.62 39.87 -20.17
N GLN A 11 -4.92 38.78 -19.81
CA GLN A 11 -3.56 38.47 -20.26
C GLN A 11 -3.52 36.98 -20.63
N VAL A 12 -3.55 36.66 -21.93
CA VAL A 12 -2.41 36.39 -22.84
C VAL A 12 -1.82 35.00 -22.60
N LEU A 13 -2.19 34.08 -23.51
CA LEU A 13 -1.49 32.83 -23.79
C LEU A 13 -0.10 33.13 -24.38
N GLU A 14 0.92 32.43 -23.91
CA GLU A 14 2.09 32.08 -24.71
C GLU A 14 2.34 30.57 -24.66
N PRO A 15 2.43 29.88 -25.82
CA PRO A 15 2.94 28.53 -25.93
C PRO A 15 4.44 28.57 -26.24
N MET A 16 5.30 28.17 -25.31
CA MET A 16 6.69 27.86 -25.61
C MET A 16 6.83 26.38 -25.96
N GLY A 17 6.84 26.12 -27.26
CA GLY A 17 7.43 24.91 -27.81
C GLY A 17 8.96 25.04 -27.82
N ALA A 18 9.65 23.98 -27.42
CA ALA A 18 11.03 23.76 -27.79
C ALA A 18 11.26 22.26 -27.96
N SER A 19 11.72 21.93 -29.16
CA SER A 19 11.89 20.60 -29.70
C SER A 19 13.18 19.92 -29.22
N LEU A 20 13.18 18.59 -29.37
CA LEU A 20 14.25 17.60 -29.18
C LEU A 20 15.63 18.01 -29.73
N PRO A 21 16.70 17.34 -29.24
CA PRO A 21 17.37 16.43 -30.18
C PRO A 21 17.56 15.00 -29.67
N THR A 22 17.31 14.11 -30.62
CA THR A 22 17.68 12.69 -30.77
C THR A 22 19.20 12.50 -30.84
N SER A 23 19.75 11.44 -30.23
CA SER A 23 20.80 10.54 -30.79
C SER A 23 21.29 9.57 -29.70
N VAL A 24 20.89 8.29 -29.70
CA VAL A 24 21.59 7.11 -30.28
C VAL A 24 22.97 6.82 -29.68
N ALA A 25 23.07 5.74 -28.90
CA ALA A 25 24.21 4.83 -28.92
C ALA A 25 23.78 3.45 -28.38
N SER A 26 23.29 2.59 -29.28
CA SER A 26 23.21 1.15 -29.07
C SER A 26 24.57 0.55 -29.36
N ALA A 27 25.20 -0.09 -28.37
CA ALA A 27 26.40 -0.89 -28.57
C ALA A 27 26.03 -2.38 -28.72
N PRO A 28 26.71 -3.13 -29.61
CA PRO A 28 26.40 -4.53 -29.87
C PRO A 28 26.99 -5.48 -28.81
N SER A 29 26.26 -6.56 -28.61
CA SER A 29 26.53 -7.72 -27.76
C SER A 29 27.87 -8.40 -28.07
N ALA A 30 28.58 -8.82 -27.02
CA ALA A 30 29.60 -9.86 -27.09
C ALA A 30 29.09 -11.11 -26.35
N PRO A 31 29.11 -12.31 -26.97
CA PRO A 31 28.76 -13.56 -26.30
C PRO A 31 29.94 -14.08 -25.49
N LEU A 32 29.75 -14.29 -24.19
CA LEU A 32 30.70 -15.02 -23.35
C LEU A 32 30.45 -16.53 -23.44
N PRO A 33 31.50 -17.35 -23.59
CA PRO A 33 31.40 -18.79 -23.64
C PRO A 33 31.29 -19.40 -22.23
N GLY A 34 30.39 -20.39 -22.13
CA GLY A 34 30.48 -21.57 -21.26
C GLY A 34 31.04 -21.40 -19.85
N SER A 35 30.13 -21.39 -18.86
CA SER A 35 30.46 -21.96 -17.56
C SER A 35 29.30 -22.83 -17.07
N SER A 36 29.63 -24.11 -16.98
CA SER A 36 28.90 -25.22 -16.39
C SER A 36 28.15 -24.87 -15.11
N ALA A 37 26.87 -25.23 -15.08
CA ALA A 37 26.02 -25.26 -13.90
C ALA A 37 26.58 -26.23 -12.84
N PRO A 38 26.75 -25.80 -11.59
CA PRO A 38 26.55 -26.67 -10.45
C PRO A 38 25.07 -26.59 -10.05
N SER A 39 24.35 -27.68 -10.30
CA SER A 39 23.10 -28.01 -9.65
C SER A 39 23.35 -28.24 -8.16
N SER A 40 23.39 -27.17 -7.38
CA SER A 40 23.29 -27.23 -5.92
C SER A 40 21.91 -26.77 -5.49
N SER A 41 20.99 -27.73 -5.41
CA SER A 41 19.75 -27.63 -4.65
C SER A 41 20.08 -27.62 -3.15
N ALA A 42 20.79 -26.59 -2.71
CA ALA A 42 20.89 -26.26 -1.30
C ALA A 42 19.67 -25.39 -1.00
N GLY A 43 18.64 -25.99 -0.41
CA GLY A 43 17.58 -25.24 0.23
C GLY A 43 18.22 -24.32 1.26
N HIS A 44 18.38 -23.04 0.91
CA HIS A 44 18.59 -21.98 1.88
C HIS A 44 17.32 -21.93 2.72
N GLY A 45 17.31 -22.73 3.79
CA GLY A 45 16.48 -22.46 4.93
C GLY A 45 16.78 -21.03 5.34
N LEU A 46 15.81 -20.15 5.11
CA LEU A 46 15.88 -18.78 5.59
C LEU A 46 16.25 -18.85 7.08
N PRO A 47 17.26 -18.09 7.52
CA PRO A 47 17.66 -18.07 8.92
C PRO A 47 16.42 -17.83 9.79
N ALA A 48 16.34 -18.58 10.88
CA ALA A 48 15.27 -18.58 11.87
C ALA A 48 14.75 -17.16 12.09
N GLY A 49 13.43 -16.98 11.88
CA GLY A 49 12.59 -15.83 12.21
C GLY A 49 13.29 -14.48 12.33
N LEU A 50 12.88 -13.52 11.50
CA LEU A 50 13.14 -12.10 11.74
C LEU A 50 12.94 -11.81 13.25
N PRO A 51 13.89 -11.12 13.94
CA PRO A 51 13.71 -10.78 15.35
C PRO A 51 12.32 -10.17 15.63
N PRO A 52 11.83 -10.16 16.86
CA PRO A 52 10.63 -9.38 17.16
C PRO A 52 10.95 -7.90 16.96
N GLY A 53 10.18 -7.23 16.10
CA GLY A 53 10.18 -5.78 15.98
C GLY A 53 9.94 -5.09 17.33
N VAL A 54 10.52 -3.91 17.54
CA VAL A 54 10.23 -3.11 18.74
C VAL A 54 8.91 -2.36 18.50
N LYS A 55 7.82 -2.92 19.04
CA LYS A 55 6.55 -2.22 19.17
C LYS A 55 6.69 -1.13 20.24
N LEU A 56 6.21 0.06 19.94
CA LEU A 56 6.27 1.22 20.82
C LEU A 56 4.91 1.42 21.51
N GLU A 57 4.96 1.82 22.77
CA GLU A 57 3.82 2.27 23.54
C GLU A 57 3.44 3.72 23.18
N ASP A 58 2.21 4.13 23.47
CA ASP A 58 1.67 5.43 23.04
C ASP A 58 2.48 6.62 23.56
N PHE A 59 2.99 6.55 24.81
CA PHE A 59 3.79 7.61 25.41
C PHE A 59 5.18 7.76 24.76
N GLU A 60 5.72 6.70 24.16
CA GLU A 60 7.03 6.73 23.49
C GLU A 60 6.97 7.51 22.16
N VAL A 61 5.76 7.71 21.63
CA VAL A 61 5.51 8.34 20.33
C VAL A 61 4.59 9.57 20.42
N GLU A 62 4.33 10.08 21.63
CA GLU A 62 3.42 11.19 21.89
C GLU A 62 3.79 12.49 21.13
N GLY A 63 5.07 12.68 20.82
CA GLY A 63 5.57 13.82 20.04
C GLY A 63 5.97 13.50 18.58
N VAL A 64 5.76 12.26 18.13
CA VAL A 64 6.20 11.85 16.79
C VAL A 64 5.14 12.22 15.75
N LEU A 65 5.58 12.93 14.71
CA LEU A 65 4.76 13.26 13.55
C LEU A 65 5.11 12.35 12.36
N PHE A 66 4.09 11.74 11.79
CA PHE A 66 4.16 10.93 10.57
C PHE A 66 3.83 11.82 9.37
N VAL A 67 4.77 11.90 8.43
CA VAL A 67 4.76 12.88 7.32
C VAL A 67 4.68 12.24 5.95
N GLU A 68 4.90 10.92 5.88
CA GLU A 68 4.79 10.15 4.65
C GLU A 68 4.00 8.87 4.93
N LYS A 69 3.38 8.34 3.88
CA LYS A 69 2.53 7.16 3.92
C LYS A 69 2.73 6.28 2.68
N ALA A 70 2.46 5.00 2.83
CA ALA A 70 2.51 4.00 1.77
C ALA A 70 1.45 2.92 2.02
N VAL A 71 1.26 2.05 1.03
CA VAL A 71 0.49 0.81 1.20
C VAL A 71 1.40 -0.35 0.85
N LEU A 72 1.54 -1.27 1.80
CA LEU A 72 2.28 -2.50 1.61
C LEU A 72 1.31 -3.65 1.36
N ALA A 73 1.78 -4.66 0.64
CA ALA A 73 1.05 -5.88 0.39
C ALA A 73 1.95 -7.11 0.53
N CYS A 74 1.37 -8.23 0.95
CA CYS A 74 2.00 -9.54 0.96
C CYS A 74 1.04 -10.60 0.42
N PRO A 75 1.53 -11.71 -0.13
CA PRO A 75 0.67 -12.74 -0.68
C PRO A 75 0.04 -13.54 0.46
N LEU A 76 -1.24 -13.90 0.34
CA LEU A 76 -1.86 -14.85 1.27
C LEU A 76 -1.35 -16.29 0.98
N PRO A 77 -1.10 -17.11 2.01
CA PRO A 77 -0.73 -18.51 1.81
C PRO A 77 -1.89 -19.25 1.17
N GLY A 78 -1.56 -20.16 0.26
CA GLY A 78 -2.58 -20.84 -0.52
C GLY A 78 -3.31 -19.92 -1.49
N LYS A 79 -2.77 -18.75 -1.84
CA LYS A 79 -3.25 -17.89 -2.94
C LYS A 79 -3.56 -18.69 -4.21
N ALA A 80 -2.71 -19.64 -4.57
CA ALA A 80 -2.95 -20.52 -5.71
C ALA A 80 -4.23 -21.37 -5.57
N TRP A 81 -4.54 -21.88 -4.37
CA TRP A 81 -5.76 -22.65 -4.10
C TRP A 81 -7.00 -21.76 -4.00
N ILE A 82 -6.85 -20.58 -3.41
CA ILE A 82 -7.88 -19.55 -3.32
C ILE A 82 -8.26 -19.09 -4.73
N GLU A 83 -7.26 -18.85 -5.59
CA GLU A 83 -7.46 -18.54 -7.00
C GLU A 83 -8.04 -19.75 -7.74
N LEU A 84 -7.50 -20.97 -7.61
CA LEU A 84 -8.01 -22.17 -8.27
C LEU A 84 -9.46 -22.51 -7.87
N GLY A 85 -9.84 -22.32 -6.61
CA GLY A 85 -11.21 -22.47 -6.14
C GLY A 85 -12.18 -21.47 -6.80
N ARG A 86 -11.69 -20.29 -7.21
CA ARG A 86 -12.44 -19.34 -8.04
C ARG A 86 -12.60 -19.82 -9.49
N TRP A 87 -11.72 -20.68 -9.97
CA TRP A 87 -11.80 -21.34 -11.30
C TRP A 87 -12.64 -22.62 -11.30
N ASN A 88 -13.57 -22.79 -10.35
CA ASN A 88 -14.51 -23.90 -10.38
C ASN A 88 -15.23 -23.93 -11.76
N PRO A 89 -15.25 -25.06 -12.48
CA PRO A 89 -15.83 -25.16 -13.82
C PRO A 89 -17.29 -24.72 -13.90
N ILE A 90 -18.05 -24.80 -12.80
CA ILE A 90 -19.42 -24.28 -12.74
C ILE A 90 -19.44 -22.74 -12.77
N SER A 91 -18.53 -22.07 -12.08
CA SER A 91 -18.38 -20.61 -12.08
C SER A 91 -17.94 -20.08 -13.44
N LEU A 92 -17.14 -20.86 -14.19
CA LEU A 92 -16.80 -20.57 -15.59
C LEU A 92 -17.99 -20.77 -16.53
N LEU A 93 -18.85 -21.76 -16.28
CA LEU A 93 -20.04 -22.06 -17.09
C LEU A 93 -21.07 -20.92 -17.06
N PHE A 94 -21.13 -20.15 -15.97
CA PHE A 94 -22.12 -19.10 -15.77
C PHE A 94 -21.63 -17.67 -16.03
N LEU A 95 -20.36 -17.45 -16.46
CA LEU A 95 -19.83 -16.15 -16.96
C LEU A 95 -20.20 -14.88 -16.15
N VAL A 96 -20.48 -15.03 -14.86
CA VAL A 96 -20.81 -13.93 -13.94
C VAL A 96 -19.77 -13.93 -12.81
N PRO A 97 -18.74 -13.07 -12.85
CA PRO A 97 -18.08 -12.48 -14.01
C PRO A 97 -16.54 -12.45 -13.90
N ALA A 98 -15.83 -12.57 -15.01
CA ALA A 98 -14.42 -12.17 -15.10
C ALA A 98 -14.19 -10.66 -14.78
N TRP A 99 -15.26 -9.87 -14.61
CA TRP A 99 -15.19 -8.46 -14.20
C TRP A 99 -14.86 -8.23 -12.73
N SER A 100 -15.33 -9.07 -11.81
CA SER A 100 -14.98 -8.92 -10.38
C SER A 100 -13.50 -9.21 -10.12
N TYR A 101 -12.86 -9.95 -11.04
CA TYR A 101 -11.42 -10.20 -11.06
C TYR A 101 -10.60 -8.92 -11.23
N HIS A 102 -11.07 -7.97 -12.05
CA HIS A 102 -10.37 -6.69 -12.25
C HIS A 102 -10.50 -5.73 -11.07
N VAL A 103 -11.56 -5.87 -10.26
CA VAL A 103 -11.85 -4.95 -9.15
C VAL A 103 -11.17 -5.38 -7.85
N SER A 104 -11.04 -6.69 -7.60
CA SER A 104 -10.57 -7.21 -6.29
C SER A 104 -9.07 -7.51 -6.20
N GLY A 105 -8.32 -7.33 -7.30
CA GLY A 105 -6.87 -7.59 -7.34
C GLY A 105 -6.49 -9.04 -7.01
N PRO A 106 -5.19 -9.33 -6.90
CA PRO A 106 -4.73 -10.63 -6.42
C PRO A 106 -5.11 -10.83 -4.94
N ALA A 107 -5.18 -12.07 -4.47
CA ALA A 107 -5.48 -12.40 -3.08
C ALA A 107 -4.29 -12.06 -2.16
N ASP A 108 -4.10 -10.77 -1.90
CA ASP A 108 -3.02 -10.23 -1.10
C ASP A 108 -3.57 -9.56 0.15
N HIS A 109 -2.80 -9.62 1.24
CA HIS A 109 -3.08 -8.85 2.45
C HIS A 109 -2.45 -7.47 2.32
N TRP A 110 -3.25 -6.42 2.46
CA TRP A 110 -2.81 -5.03 2.38
C TRP A 110 -2.84 -4.38 3.75
N TRP A 111 -1.85 -3.53 4.03
CA TRP A 111 -1.84 -2.70 5.22
C TRP A 111 -1.29 -1.30 4.91
N PHE A 112 -1.82 -0.33 5.64
CA PHE A 112 -1.40 1.05 5.57
C PHE A 112 -0.17 1.25 6.46
N VAL A 113 0.81 2.01 5.97
CA VAL A 113 2.00 2.37 6.74
C VAL A 113 2.23 3.87 6.65
N ALA A 114 2.55 4.51 7.76
CA ALA A 114 3.05 5.89 7.81
C ALA A 114 4.42 5.93 8.47
N ARG A 115 5.27 6.91 8.13
CA ARG A 115 6.60 7.08 8.74
C ARG A 115 6.89 8.53 9.12
N SER A 116 7.73 8.69 10.14
CA SER A 116 8.24 9.98 10.58
C SER A 116 9.25 10.57 9.61
N ALA A 117 9.49 11.89 9.68
CA ALA A 117 10.40 12.59 8.77
C ALA A 117 11.86 12.10 8.81
N ASN A 118 12.28 11.56 9.96
CA ASN A 118 13.61 10.95 10.14
C ASN A 118 13.64 9.44 9.81
N HIS A 119 12.52 8.86 9.36
CA HIS A 119 12.36 7.44 9.03
C HIS A 119 12.74 6.48 10.17
N MET A 120 12.64 6.92 11.42
CA MET A 120 12.89 6.08 12.59
C MET A 120 11.61 5.42 13.10
N TYR A 121 10.49 6.13 13.03
CA TYR A 121 9.22 5.68 13.57
C TYR A 121 8.25 5.33 12.45
N TYR A 122 7.59 4.19 12.59
CA TYR A 122 6.63 3.68 11.62
C TYR A 122 5.32 3.37 12.32
N TYR A 123 4.23 3.82 11.75
CA TYR A 123 2.88 3.40 12.13
C TYR A 123 2.40 2.40 11.09
N ALA A 124 1.85 1.26 11.52
CA ALA A 124 1.21 0.31 10.63
C ALA A 124 -0.21 0.00 11.13
N SER A 125 -1.15 -0.06 10.20
CA SER A 125 -2.53 -0.44 10.50
C SER A 125 -3.09 -1.41 9.48
N GLN A 126 -3.84 -2.39 9.97
CA GLN A 126 -4.41 -3.47 9.19
C GLN A 126 -5.89 -3.68 9.52
N PHE A 127 -6.60 -4.25 8.56
CA PHE A 127 -8.00 -4.62 8.67
C PHE A 127 -8.17 -6.10 8.34
N CYS A 128 -8.72 -6.85 9.29
CA CYS A 128 -8.92 -8.29 9.22
C CYS A 128 -10.36 -8.64 9.63
N SER A 129 -10.79 -9.87 9.36
CA SER A 129 -12.04 -10.39 9.87
C SER A 129 -11.85 -11.77 10.47
N ASP A 130 -12.22 -11.91 11.74
CA ASP A 130 -12.16 -13.16 12.47
C ASP A 130 -13.58 -13.55 12.89
N ASN A 131 -14.04 -14.71 12.44
CA ASN A 131 -15.38 -15.21 12.73
C ASN A 131 -16.51 -14.24 12.36
N GLY A 132 -16.36 -13.53 11.22
CA GLY A 132 -17.34 -12.56 10.73
C GLY A 132 -17.37 -11.24 11.50
N LYS A 133 -16.46 -11.04 12.47
CA LYS A 133 -16.27 -9.76 13.15
C LYS A 133 -15.09 -9.04 12.53
N ASN A 134 -15.28 -7.76 12.25
CA ASN A 134 -14.24 -6.89 11.74
C ASN A 134 -13.26 -6.53 12.87
N HIS A 135 -11.97 -6.64 12.58
CA HIS A 135 -10.89 -6.29 13.48
C HIS A 135 -9.98 -5.27 12.80
N ILE A 136 -9.68 -4.18 13.52
CA ILE A 136 -8.65 -3.22 13.14
C ILE A 136 -7.56 -3.20 14.19
N SER A 137 -6.33 -2.99 13.75
CA SER A 137 -5.22 -2.68 14.64
C SER A 137 -4.39 -1.57 14.03
N GLY A 138 -3.80 -0.76 14.92
CA GLY A 138 -2.93 0.36 14.59
C GLY A 138 -1.83 0.46 15.64
N HIS A 139 -0.57 0.31 15.23
CA HIS A 139 0.56 0.24 16.13
C HIS A 139 1.76 1.02 15.60
N ALA A 140 2.55 1.57 16.52
CA ALA A 140 3.81 2.22 16.19
C ALA A 140 4.99 1.28 16.47
N PHE A 141 6.04 1.46 15.69
CA PHE A 141 7.23 0.63 15.68
C PHE A 141 8.49 1.47 15.50
N LEU A 142 9.59 1.00 16.08
CA LEU A 142 10.92 1.53 15.80
C LEU A 142 11.53 0.76 14.62
N GLY A 143 11.66 1.45 13.49
CA GLY A 143 12.21 0.92 12.25
C GLY A 143 11.18 0.22 11.34
N MET A 144 11.40 0.33 10.03
CA MET A 144 10.47 -0.19 9.02
C MET A 144 10.29 -1.70 9.13
N TRP A 145 11.37 -2.40 9.40
CA TRP A 145 11.36 -3.84 9.46
C TRP A 145 10.44 -4.37 10.58
N ALA A 146 10.34 -3.68 11.70
CA ALA A 146 9.41 -4.03 12.77
C ALA A 146 7.96 -3.87 12.31
N ALA A 147 7.63 -2.76 11.64
CA ALA A 147 6.31 -2.53 11.03
C ALA A 147 5.97 -3.52 9.91
N VAL A 148 6.97 -3.95 9.14
CA VAL A 148 6.80 -5.00 8.12
C VAL A 148 6.51 -6.33 8.79
N SER A 149 7.26 -6.71 9.83
CA SER A 149 7.10 -7.98 10.53
C SER A 149 5.68 -8.17 11.09
N THR A 150 4.97 -7.07 11.40
CA THR A 150 3.58 -7.15 11.85
C THR A 150 2.57 -7.36 10.75
N GLY A 151 2.86 -6.90 9.52
CA GLY A 151 2.04 -7.17 8.33
C GLY A 151 2.36 -8.53 7.69
N LEU A 152 3.53 -9.11 8.00
CA LEU A 152 3.89 -10.47 7.61
C LEU A 152 3.22 -11.47 8.56
N GLN A 153 1.97 -11.80 8.26
CA GLN A 153 1.23 -12.84 9.00
C GLN A 153 1.83 -14.25 8.83
N TYR A 154 2.74 -14.41 7.86
CA TYR A 154 3.32 -15.70 7.46
C TYR A 154 4.85 -15.60 7.42
N PRO A 155 5.58 -16.57 8.02
CA PRO A 155 7.05 -16.52 8.10
C PRO A 155 7.76 -16.40 6.75
N GLU A 156 7.17 -16.97 5.71
CA GLU A 156 7.70 -17.02 4.33
C GLU A 156 7.14 -15.94 3.41
N ALA A 157 6.24 -15.08 3.89
CA ALA A 157 5.65 -14.05 3.05
C ALA A 157 6.69 -13.00 2.66
N SER A 158 6.82 -12.76 1.34
CA SER A 158 7.44 -11.55 0.82
C SER A 158 6.45 -10.39 0.89
N TRP A 159 6.94 -9.16 0.80
CA TRP A 159 6.09 -7.97 0.70
C TRP A 159 6.57 -7.06 -0.42
N TRP A 160 5.67 -6.19 -0.90
CA TRP A 160 5.97 -5.16 -1.89
C TRP A 160 5.13 -3.91 -1.62
N TYR A 161 5.46 -2.81 -2.31
CA TYR A 161 4.67 -1.59 -2.29
C TYR A 161 3.48 -1.70 -3.25
N ALA A 162 2.26 -1.76 -2.71
CA ALA A 162 1.04 -1.60 -3.49
C ALA A 162 0.75 -0.13 -3.82
N ARG A 163 1.23 0.77 -2.96
CA ARG A 163 1.38 2.21 -3.21
C ARG A 163 2.73 2.65 -2.66
N GLU A 164 3.47 3.41 -3.46
CA GLU A 164 4.76 3.97 -3.04
C GLU A 164 4.59 5.01 -1.93
N TRP A 165 5.72 5.37 -1.31
CA TRP A 165 5.73 6.46 -0.34
C TRP A 165 5.30 7.77 -1.00
N ALA A 166 4.33 8.42 -0.37
CA ALA A 166 3.88 9.76 -0.72
C ALA A 166 3.83 10.63 0.55
N PRO A 167 4.06 11.95 0.42
CA PRO A 167 3.84 12.86 1.54
C PRO A 167 2.37 12.82 1.98
N CYS A 168 2.16 12.92 3.28
CA CYS A 168 0.85 13.23 3.83
C CYS A 168 0.47 14.67 3.46
N SER A 169 -0.82 14.95 3.27
CA SER A 169 -1.28 16.33 3.09
C SER A 169 -1.05 17.16 4.36
N GLU A 170 -1.18 16.51 5.52
CA GLU A 170 -0.88 17.06 6.83
C GLU A 170 -0.05 16.06 7.64
N ALA A 171 0.90 16.55 8.42
CA ALA A 171 1.64 15.72 9.37
C ALA A 171 0.71 15.28 10.50
N ARG A 172 0.72 13.98 10.83
CA ARG A 172 -0.24 13.40 11.80
C ARG A 172 0.47 12.81 13.00
N SER A 173 -0.12 12.96 14.18
CA SER A 173 0.30 12.21 15.37
C SER A 173 -0.19 10.75 15.29
N LYS A 174 0.33 9.86 16.14
CA LYS A 174 -0.23 8.50 16.29
C LYS A 174 -1.73 8.56 16.63
N ALA A 175 -2.11 9.44 17.56
CA ALA A 175 -3.51 9.57 17.99
C ALA A 175 -4.44 9.97 16.84
N ASP A 176 -3.97 10.82 15.91
CA ASP A 176 -4.74 11.18 14.72
C ASP A 176 -4.88 10.02 13.74
N LEU A 177 -3.82 9.23 13.56
CA LEU A 177 -3.87 8.00 12.75
C LEU A 177 -4.82 6.97 13.36
N ASP A 178 -4.77 6.78 14.68
CA ASP A 178 -5.70 5.89 15.38
C ASP A 178 -7.15 6.38 15.24
N ARG A 179 -7.40 7.68 15.34
CA ARG A 179 -8.73 8.23 15.05
C ARG A 179 -9.15 7.94 13.61
N LEU A 180 -8.24 8.10 12.66
CA LEU A 180 -8.50 7.90 11.24
C LEU A 180 -8.91 6.45 10.92
N ILE A 181 -8.25 5.45 11.53
CA ILE A 181 -8.64 4.05 11.31
C ILE A 181 -10.03 3.75 11.86
N HIS A 182 -10.46 4.39 12.95
CA HIS A 182 -11.78 4.18 13.56
C HIS A 182 -12.92 4.87 12.80
N VAL A 183 -12.63 5.91 12.03
CA VAL A 183 -13.62 6.57 11.15
C VAL A 183 -13.59 6.04 9.71
N ASN A 184 -12.77 5.02 9.44
CA ASN A 184 -12.64 4.44 8.11
C ASN A 184 -13.97 3.78 7.66
N PRO A 185 -14.52 4.12 6.47
CA PRO A 185 -15.77 3.55 5.98
C PRO A 185 -15.81 2.01 5.94
N SER A 186 -14.67 1.34 5.75
CA SER A 186 -14.59 -0.12 5.75
C SER A 186 -15.04 -0.77 7.05
N LEU A 187 -15.07 -0.03 8.17
CA LEU A 187 -15.58 -0.53 9.44
C LEU A 187 -17.11 -0.64 9.50
N GLN A 188 -17.82 0.12 8.68
CA GLN A 188 -19.29 0.21 8.71
C GLN A 188 -19.96 -0.97 8.00
N TYR A 189 -19.21 -1.68 7.17
CA TYR A 189 -19.70 -2.78 6.35
C TYR A 189 -19.08 -4.11 6.80
N PRO A 190 -19.78 -5.24 6.70
CA PRO A 190 -19.18 -6.55 6.93
C PRO A 190 -17.98 -6.78 6.01
N TYR A 191 -17.00 -7.55 6.46
CA TYR A 191 -15.89 -7.95 5.59
C TYR A 191 -16.42 -8.74 4.40
N SER A 192 -16.10 -8.27 3.20
CA SER A 192 -16.37 -8.93 1.93
C SER A 192 -15.08 -8.95 1.14
N TRP A 193 -14.67 -10.12 0.66
CA TRP A 193 -13.50 -10.21 -0.20
C TRP A 193 -13.65 -9.36 -1.47
N VAL A 194 -14.87 -9.13 -1.94
CA VAL A 194 -15.10 -8.34 -3.17
C VAL A 194 -15.27 -6.86 -2.85
N ASP A 195 -16.08 -6.53 -1.84
CA ASP A 195 -16.61 -5.17 -1.69
C ASP A 195 -16.07 -4.41 -0.48
N ASN A 196 -15.48 -5.09 0.50
CA ASN A 196 -14.98 -4.46 1.71
C ASN A 196 -13.92 -5.33 2.41
N ASN A 197 -12.68 -5.15 2.01
CA ASN A 197 -11.55 -5.95 2.48
C ASN A 197 -10.37 -5.05 2.91
N CYS A 198 -9.23 -5.66 3.26
CA CYS A 198 -8.02 -4.94 3.64
C CYS A 198 -7.50 -3.94 2.59
N GLN A 199 -7.72 -4.20 1.30
CA GLN A 199 -7.32 -3.28 0.22
C GLN A 199 -8.16 -1.99 0.28
N HIS A 200 -9.48 -2.11 0.41
CA HIS A 200 -10.39 -0.97 0.53
C HIS A 200 -10.03 -0.12 1.75
N PHE A 201 -9.82 -0.76 2.90
CA PHE A 201 -9.41 -0.09 4.13
C PHE A 201 -8.10 0.70 3.95
N ALA A 202 -7.05 0.06 3.40
CA ALA A 202 -5.75 0.69 3.23
C ALA A 202 -5.80 1.84 2.20
N VAL A 203 -6.56 1.67 1.10
CA VAL A 203 -6.78 2.71 0.10
C VAL A 203 -7.52 3.91 0.70
N HIS A 204 -8.56 3.69 1.51
CA HIS A 204 -9.26 4.79 2.19
C HIS A 204 -8.34 5.60 3.10
N LEU A 205 -7.41 4.98 3.83
CA LEU A 205 -6.43 5.70 4.64
C LEU A 205 -5.41 6.47 3.79
N TYR A 206 -4.95 5.85 2.70
CA TYR A 206 -3.98 6.43 1.80
C TYR A 206 -4.56 7.64 1.04
N GLU A 207 -5.79 7.53 0.54
CA GLU A 207 -6.45 8.55 -0.28
C GLU A 207 -7.23 9.59 0.54
N GLY A 208 -7.85 9.19 1.66
CA GLY A 208 -8.70 10.06 2.50
C GLY A 208 -7.99 11.25 3.13
N ASP A 209 -6.67 11.28 3.05
CA ASP A 209 -5.83 12.44 3.36
C ASP A 209 -6.01 13.60 2.36
N ARG A 210 -6.54 13.35 1.17
CA ARG A 210 -6.74 14.39 0.13
C ARG A 210 -7.99 15.25 0.38
N SER A 211 -8.82 14.93 1.38
CA SER A 211 -10.18 15.47 1.49
C SER A 211 -10.36 16.69 2.41
N CYS A 212 -9.28 17.32 2.88
CA CYS A 212 -9.35 18.53 3.72
C CYS A 212 -8.92 19.82 2.98
N ILE A 213 -9.00 19.85 1.65
CA ILE A 213 -8.97 21.10 0.89
C ILE A 213 -10.41 21.56 0.70
N SER A 214 -10.92 22.32 1.67
CA SER A 214 -12.14 23.12 1.54
C SER A 214 -11.87 24.54 2.00
#